data_AF-A0A9P5JPX2-F1
#
_entry.id   AF-A0A9P5JPX2-F1
#
_cell.length_a   1.000
_cell.length_b   1.000
_cell.length_c   1.000
_cell.angle_alpha   90.00
_cell.angle_beta   90.00
_cell.angle_gamma   90.00
#
_symmetry.space_group_name_H-M   'P 1'
#
loop_
_entity.id
_entity.type
_entity.pdbx_description
1 polymer ?
#
loop_
_entity_poly.entity_id
_entity_poly.type
_entity_poly.pdbx_seq_one_letter_code
_entity_poly.pdbx_strand_id
1 'polypeptide(L)'
;MSWMSPSYVFQPGFNEQWTPLARRYSLWLYREVEWDTSSEATGNPVLFIPGNAGSSHQARSIASSAARQYYSSPGVISPEFLGRLPADVFTGERIIGARLKWF
;
A
#
# COMPACT_ATOMS: atom_id res chain seq x y z
N MET A 1 -6.44 -10.81 -17.20
CA MET A 1 -5.40 -10.45 -16.22
C MET A 1 -4.95 -9.03 -16.52
N SER A 2 -4.95 -8.13 -15.54
CA SER A 2 -4.37 -6.79 -15.71
C SER A 2 -2.86 -6.87 -15.55
N TRP A 3 -2.12 -6.23 -16.46
CA TRP A 3 -0.67 -6.05 -16.30
C TRP A 3 -0.44 -5.15 -15.09
N MET A 4 0.38 -5.59 -14.13
CA MET A 4 0.73 -4.83 -12.93
C MET A 4 2.22 -4.96 -12.62
N SER A 5 2.82 -3.87 -12.16
CA SER A 5 4.24 -3.73 -11.85
C SER A 5 4.38 -3.22 -10.41
N PRO A 6 4.13 -4.09 -9.40
CA PRO A 6 4.12 -3.69 -8.01
C PRO A 6 5.53 -3.39 -7.48
N SER A 7 5.67 -2.30 -6.74
CA SER A 7 6.81 -1.94 -5.90
C SER A 7 6.33 -1.65 -4.48
N TYR A 8 7.16 -1.91 -3.47
CA TYR A 8 6.79 -1.73 -2.07
C TYR A 8 7.83 -0.90 -1.33
N VAL A 9 7.36 0.14 -0.64
CA VAL A 9 8.20 1.01 0.17
C VAL A 9 7.94 0.74 1.65
N PHE A 10 8.96 0.23 2.34
CA PHE A 10 8.91 -0.03 3.78
C PHE A 10 8.75 1.27 4.56
N GLN A 11 7.90 1.25 5.60
CA GLN A 11 7.66 2.40 6.47
C GLN A 11 8.34 2.20 7.84
N PRO A 12 9.63 2.58 8.01
CA PRO A 12 10.38 2.33 9.25
C PRO A 12 9.88 3.14 10.44
N GLY A 13 9.12 4.21 10.20
CA GLY A 13 8.46 4.99 11.25
C GLY A 13 7.35 4.22 11.97
N PHE A 14 6.81 3.15 11.37
CA PHE A 14 5.87 2.26 12.03
C PHE A 14 6.60 1.31 12.97
N ASN A 15 6.77 1.74 14.23
CA ASN A 15 7.51 0.99 15.26
C ASN A 15 6.78 0.99 16.61
N GLU A 16 7.35 0.27 17.59
CA GLU A 16 6.74 0.04 18.91
C GLU A 16 6.54 1.31 19.75
N GLN A 17 7.24 2.41 19.43
CA GLN A 17 7.03 3.68 20.12
C GLN A 17 5.68 4.30 19.76
N TRP A 18 5.16 4.00 18.56
CA TRP A 18 3.88 4.51 18.06
C TRP A 18 2.73 3.56 18.34
N THR A 19 2.95 2.24 18.20
CA THR A 19 1.93 1.23 18.50
C THR A 19 2.51 -0.15 18.81
N PRO A 20 1.93 -0.90 19.78
CA PRO A 20 2.29 -2.31 20.01
C PRO A 20 2.05 -3.23 18.80
N LEU A 21 1.21 -2.81 17.83
CA LEU A 21 0.96 -3.56 16.60
C LEU A 21 2.23 -3.75 15.75
N ALA A 22 3.20 -2.85 15.87
CA ALA A 22 4.48 -2.94 15.16
C ALA A 22 5.32 -4.17 15.56
N ARG A 23 5.00 -4.84 16.68
CA ARG A 23 5.57 -6.16 17.03
C ARG A 23 5.13 -7.29 16.11
N ARG A 24 3.97 -7.12 15.49
CA ARG A 24 3.28 -8.18 14.73
C ARG A 24 3.22 -7.89 13.24
N TYR A 25 3.23 -6.61 12.88
CA TYR A 25 3.06 -6.17 11.51
C TYR A 25 4.17 -5.20 11.11
N SER A 26 4.62 -5.31 9.87
CA SER A 26 5.32 -4.26 9.15
C SER A 26 4.32 -3.54 8.24
N LEU A 27 4.58 -2.25 7.99
CA LEU A 27 3.73 -1.42 7.14
C LEU A 27 4.48 -1.13 5.83
N TRP A 28 3.80 -1.35 4.71
CA TRP A 28 4.35 -1.18 3.38
C TRP A 28 3.43 -0.35 2.51
N LEU A 29 3.98 0.65 1.84
CA LEU A 29 3.28 1.46 0.85
C LEU A 29 3.44 0.81 -0.53
N TYR A 30 2.33 0.57 -1.21
CA TYR A 30 2.34 0.09 -2.58
C TYR A 30 2.63 1.23 -3.55
N ARG A 31 3.46 0.96 -4.56
CA ARG A 31 3.71 1.83 -5.71
C ARG A 31 3.58 1.05 -7.01
N GLU A 32 3.01 1.68 -8.01
CA GLU A 32 2.95 1.13 -9.36
C GLU A 32 4.16 1.68 -10.15
N VAL A 33 5.11 0.81 -10.47
CA VAL A 33 6.38 1.18 -11.13
C VAL A 33 6.10 1.98 -12.40
N GLU A 34 6.83 3.08 -12.60
CA GLU A 34 6.68 4.10 -13.66
C GLU A 34 5.45 5.01 -13.53
N TRP A 35 4.38 4.58 -12.86
CA TRP A 35 3.17 5.39 -12.71
C TRP A 35 3.24 6.30 -11.50
N ASP A 36 3.73 5.75 -10.38
CA ASP A 36 3.83 6.41 -9.09
C ASP A 36 5.24 6.19 -8.52
N THR A 37 6.10 7.18 -8.77
CA THR A 37 7.55 7.07 -8.50
C THR A 37 7.96 7.64 -7.15
N SER A 38 7.04 8.29 -6.42
CA SER A 38 7.33 8.83 -5.09
C SER A 38 7.53 7.70 -4.09
N SER A 39 8.62 7.75 -3.31
CA SER A 39 8.76 6.86 -2.15
C SER A 39 7.97 7.33 -0.93
N GLU A 40 7.48 8.57 -0.95
CA GLU A 40 6.73 9.17 0.15
C GLU A 40 5.22 9.13 -0.13
N ALA A 41 4.44 9.04 0.94
CA ALA A 41 2.98 9.14 0.87
C ALA A 41 2.57 10.61 0.74
N THR A 42 1.91 10.94 -0.37
CA THR A 42 1.48 12.30 -0.75
C THR A 42 -0.05 12.38 -0.95
N GLY A 43 -0.73 11.24 -0.92
CA GLY A 43 -2.15 11.07 -1.17
C GLY A 43 -2.98 10.84 0.08
N ASN A 44 -4.23 10.43 -0.14
CA ASN A 44 -5.12 9.98 0.92
C ASN A 44 -4.72 8.57 1.38
N PRO A 45 -4.49 8.33 2.67
CA PRO A 45 -4.04 7.04 3.16
C PRO A 45 -5.18 6.01 3.11
N VAL A 46 -4.92 4.85 2.53
CA VAL A 46 -5.81 3.70 2.51
C VAL A 46 -5.09 2.50 3.12
N LEU A 47 -5.63 1.92 4.18
CA LEU A 47 -5.06 0.74 4.83
C LEU A 47 -5.79 -0.53 4.39
N PHE A 48 -5.07 -1.43 3.73
CA PHE A 48 -5.54 -2.77 3.43
C PHE A 48 -5.11 -3.76 4.52
N ILE A 49 -6.08 -4.43 5.13
CA ILE A 49 -5.87 -5.51 6.09
C ILE A 49 -6.36 -6.82 5.47
N PRO A 50 -5.48 -7.81 5.25
CA PRO A 50 -5.92 -9.09 4.71
C PRO A 50 -6.81 -9.84 5.72
N GLY A 51 -7.72 -10.65 5.19
CA GLY A 51 -8.55 -11.54 6.00
C GLY A 51 -7.74 -12.63 6.72
N ASN A 52 -8.41 -13.48 7.50
CA ASN A 52 -7.76 -14.60 8.17
C ASN A 52 -7.06 -15.52 7.14
N ALA A 53 -5.78 -15.84 7.36
CA ALA A 53 -4.88 -16.53 6.42
C ALA A 53 -4.66 -15.83 5.06
N GLY A 54 -5.14 -14.59 4.89
CA GLY A 54 -4.90 -13.77 3.70
C GLY A 54 -3.48 -13.18 3.65
N SER A 55 -3.16 -12.55 2.53
CA SER A 55 -1.86 -11.92 2.30
C SER A 55 -2.04 -10.44 1.94
N SER A 56 -1.14 -9.59 2.44
CA SER A 56 -1.01 -8.19 2.02
C SER A 56 -0.95 -8.03 0.49
N HIS A 57 -0.35 -9.01 -0.19
CA HIS A 57 -0.27 -9.10 -1.64
C HIS A 57 -1.61 -9.18 -2.37
N GLN A 58 -2.72 -9.41 -1.68
CA GLN A 58 -4.07 -9.37 -2.25
C GLN A 58 -4.50 -7.94 -2.61
N ALA A 59 -3.89 -6.92 -2.01
CA ALA A 59 -4.16 -5.52 -2.32
C ALA A 59 -3.67 -5.09 -3.72
N ARG A 60 -2.79 -5.88 -4.35
CA ARG A 60 -2.07 -5.49 -5.58
C ARG A 60 -3.00 -5.06 -6.71
N SER A 61 -4.08 -5.80 -6.96
CA SER A 61 -5.01 -5.47 -8.04
C SER A 61 -5.76 -4.16 -7.78
N ILE A 62 -6.14 -3.90 -6.53
CA ILE A 62 -6.84 -2.68 -6.12
C ILE A 62 -5.90 -1.48 -6.23
N ALA A 63 -4.70 -1.58 -5.65
CA ALA A 63 -3.72 -0.50 -5.66
C ALA A 63 -3.24 -0.17 -7.08
N SER A 64 -3.01 -1.19 -7.89
CA SER A 64 -2.65 -1.07 -9.30
C SER A 64 -3.76 -0.39 -10.11
N SER A 65 -5.02 -0.80 -9.90
CA SER A 65 -6.17 -0.17 -10.57
C SER A 65 -6.34 1.28 -10.14
N ALA A 66 -6.17 1.61 -8.86
CA ALA A 66 -6.28 2.97 -8.36
C ALA A 66 -5.18 3.88 -8.96
N ALA A 67 -3.93 3.43 -8.99
CA ALA A 67 -2.83 4.17 -9.61
C ALA A 67 -3.07 4.39 -11.12
N ARG A 68 -3.47 3.34 -11.85
CA ARG A 68 -3.75 3.42 -13.30
C ARG A 68 -5.04 4.17 -13.67
N GLN A 69 -5.94 4.42 -12.71
CA GLN A 69 -7.07 5.32 -12.91
C GLN A 69 -6.67 6.77 -12.61
N TYR A 70 -5.88 6.99 -11.56
CA TYR A 70 -5.45 8.32 -11.17
C TYR A 70 -4.50 8.96 -12.19
N TYR A 71 -3.55 8.19 -12.72
CA TYR A 71 -2.67 8.63 -13.80
C TYR A 71 -3.22 8.13 -15.14
N SER A 72 -3.27 9.00 -16.17
CA SER A 72 -3.66 8.60 -17.53
C SER A 72 -2.48 8.06 -18.35
N SER A 73 -1.26 8.45 -17.96
CA SER A 73 0.01 7.91 -18.41
C SER A 73 1.06 8.14 -17.30
N PRO A 74 2.25 7.51 -17.35
CA PRO A 74 3.32 7.70 -16.36
C PRO A 74 3.54 9.17 -15.96
N GLY A 75 3.25 9.50 -14.70
CA GLY A 75 3.38 10.85 -14.14
C GLY A 75 2.34 11.89 -14.57
N VAL A 76 1.38 11.55 -15.44
CA VAL A 76 0.34 12.46 -15.92
C VAL A 76 -0.98 12.14 -15.23
N ILE A 77 -1.49 13.07 -14.42
CA ILE A 77 -2.77 12.93 -13.73
C ILE A 77 -3.91 12.90 -14.76
N SER A 78 -4.84 11.98 -14.60
CA SER A 78 -6.03 11.89 -15.44
C SER A 78 -6.97 13.09 -15.21
N PRO A 79 -7.59 13.67 -16.25
CA PRO A 79 -8.44 14.85 -16.13
C PRO A 79 -9.55 14.75 -15.08
N GLU A 80 -10.16 13.57 -14.89
CA GLU A 80 -11.20 13.36 -13.87
C GLU A 80 -10.69 13.50 -12.41
N PHE A 81 -9.37 13.40 -12.19
CA PHE A 81 -8.73 13.47 -10.89
C PHE A 81 -7.98 14.78 -10.65
N LEU A 82 -8.09 15.78 -11.54
CA LEU A 82 -7.47 17.09 -11.31
C LEU A 82 -7.97 17.74 -10.01
N GLY A 83 -7.02 18.22 -9.20
CA GLY A 83 -7.31 18.77 -7.87
C GLY A 83 -7.71 17.73 -6.82
N ARG A 84 -7.61 16.43 -7.13
CA ARG A 84 -7.75 15.33 -6.17
C ARG A 84 -6.38 14.78 -5.80
N LEU A 85 -6.30 14.17 -4.64
CA LEU A 85 -5.11 13.44 -4.19
C LEU A 85 -5.24 11.96 -4.59
N PRO A 86 -4.12 11.27 -4.92
CA PRO A 86 -4.14 9.84 -5.19
C PRO A 86 -4.50 9.05 -3.93
N ALA A 87 -4.82 7.77 -4.10
CA ALA A 87 -4.96 6.85 -2.98
C ALA A 87 -3.61 6.18 -2.69
N ASP A 88 -3.05 6.44 -1.51
CA ASP A 88 -1.83 5.77 -1.05
C ASP A 88 -2.20 4.49 -0.31
N VAL A 89 -2.08 3.36 -1.01
CA VAL A 89 -2.46 2.06 -0.46
C VAL A 89 -1.32 1.48 0.36
N PHE A 90 -1.54 1.41 1.66
CA PHE A 90 -0.69 0.71 2.60
C PHE A 90 -1.21 -0.71 2.86
N THR A 91 -0.28 -1.63 3.10
CA THR A 91 -0.60 -3.00 3.49
C THR A 91 0.13 -3.36 4.78
N GLY A 92 -0.57 -4.01 5.70
CA GLY A 92 0.01 -4.61 6.88
C GLY A 92 0.49 -6.04 6.57
N GLU A 93 1.80 -6.27 6.60
CA GLU A 93 2.37 -7.60 6.43
C GLU A 93 2.77 -8.19 7.79
N ARG A 94 2.44 -9.45 8.04
CA ARG A 94 2.75 -10.08 9.31
C ARG A 94 4.24 -10.44 9.37
N ILE A 95 4.92 -10.02 10.43
CA ILE A 95 6.32 -10.37 10.67
C ILE A 95 6.41 -11.88 10.97
N ILE A 96 7.29 -12.59 10.27
CA ILE A 96 7.51 -14.03 10.44
C ILE A 96 7.96 -14.29 11.89
N GLY A 97 7.27 -15.21 12.58
CA GLY A 97 7.54 -15.54 13.99
C GLY A 97 6.65 -14.83 15.01
N ALA A 98 5.87 -13.83 14.61
CA ALA A 98 4.84 -13.23 15.47
C ALA A 98 3.69 -14.23 15.70
N ARG A 99 3.79 -15.03 16.77
CA ARG A 99 2.77 -16.02 17.14
C ARG A 99 1.50 -15.29 17.60
N LEU A 100 0.39 -15.51 16.88
CA LEU A 100 -0.94 -15.16 17.39
C LEU A 100 -1.24 -16.06 18.59
N LYS A 101 -1.13 -15.53 19.81
CA LYS A 101 -1.93 -16.04 20.91
C LYS A 101 -3.36 -15.59 20.64
N TRP A 102 -4.12 -16.43 19.95
CA TRP A 102 -5.55 -16.45 20.17
C TRP A 102 -5.75 -17.00 21.59
N PHE A 103 -6.75 -16.46 22.30
CA PHE A 103 -7.12 -16.78 23.69
C PHE A 103 -6.83 -18.22 24.12
#